data_AF-A0A169WQH6-F1
#
_entry.id   AF-A0A169WQH6-F1
#
_cell.length_a   1.000
_cell.length_b   1.000
_cell.length_c   1.000
_cell.angle_alpha   90.00
_cell.angle_beta   90.00
_cell.angle_gamma   90.00
#
_symmetry.space_group_name_H-M   'P 1'
#
loop_
_entity.id
_entity.type
_entity.pdbx_description
1 polymer ?
#
loop_
_entity_poly.entity_id
_entity_poly.type
_entity_poly.pdbx_seq_one_letter_code
_entity_poly.pdbx_strand_id
1 'polypeptide(L)'
;MDWLVSLLNAAAFCSILVLNHFSAVSANAEGDALTALKNNLHDPNNVLGNWNATLANPCDWFHVTCNNEKSVTRVDLGNVNLSGQLVSQLDQLPNLQYLEVYSNNISGRIPAELGNLTNLVSLDLYLNNLNGPIPDSLKRLQKLRFLRLNNNNLSGTIPYSLTTILSLQVIDFSNNSLTGAAPSNGSFAIFTSISFAGNQLDAPVGSPPPPLPSSPPLPPSGPSPPASQDVKRATGAIASGVAVGAALLLAGPVIALLWWRRKKLQDHFFDVPAAAAEEDPNVHLEQLKRFSLHELQVATDIFSRKNFVGKGGFCKVYKGRLADGTPVAVKRLKDERTQGGELQFQTEVEMISMAVHRNVLLPRGFCMTPSERLLVYPYMSNGSVASCLRGKSSEKTDCYGYGVMLLELITGQRAVDLARLANDNDVMLLEWVKVLLKDKKLELLVDADLQGNYVNEQVEELIQVALLCTQNSPTERPKMTEVVRMLEGNGLAERWEEWREEIFSQEFINTHNADTNWIIPDSTCKIYPDELSGPR
;
A
#
# COMPACT_ATOMS: atom_id res chain seq x y z
N MET A 1 75.52 10.13 3.21
CA MET A 1 74.21 10.42 3.86
C MET A 1 73.04 10.19 2.90
N ASP A 2 73.30 10.05 1.59
CA ASP A 2 72.28 10.07 0.54
C ASP A 2 71.45 8.78 0.42
N TRP A 3 71.97 7.64 0.89
CA TRP A 3 71.24 6.37 0.91
C TRP A 3 70.11 6.36 1.95
N LEU A 4 70.30 7.08 3.06
CA LEU A 4 69.33 7.19 4.16
C LEU A 4 68.14 8.09 3.77
N VAL A 5 68.41 9.16 3.02
CA VAL A 5 67.38 10.07 2.49
C VAL A 5 66.52 9.37 1.44
N SER A 6 67.14 8.53 0.59
CA SER A 6 66.41 7.75 -0.41
C SER A 6 65.50 6.68 0.20
N LEU A 7 65.95 6.05 1.30
CA LEU A 7 65.14 5.07 2.05
C LEU A 7 63.97 5.72 2.79
N LEU A 8 64.16 6.90 3.37
CA LEU A 8 63.08 7.66 4.02
C LEU A 8 62.04 8.16 3.01
N ASN A 9 62.47 8.60 1.82
CA ASN A 9 61.56 9.01 0.75
C ASN A 9 60.77 7.84 0.16
N ALA A 10 61.40 6.67 0.00
CA ALA A 10 60.72 5.46 -0.45
C ALA A 10 59.71 4.95 0.60
N ALA A 11 60.05 5.01 1.89
CA ALA A 11 59.15 4.67 2.98
C ALA A 11 57.98 5.65 3.10
N ALA A 12 58.20 6.95 2.90
CA ALA A 12 57.13 7.96 2.85
C ALA A 12 56.21 7.76 1.65
N PHE A 13 56.75 7.44 0.47
CA PHE A 13 55.96 7.13 -0.72
C PHE A 13 55.14 5.84 -0.56
N CYS A 14 55.72 4.79 0.04
CA CYS A 14 54.99 3.58 0.40
C CYS A 14 53.94 3.83 1.47
N SER A 15 54.20 4.72 2.44
CA SER A 15 53.22 5.09 3.47
C SER A 15 52.05 5.87 2.88
N ILE A 16 52.30 6.76 1.91
CA ILE A 16 51.26 7.48 1.16
C ILE A 16 50.48 6.51 0.25
N LEU A 17 51.14 5.53 -0.36
CA LEU A 17 50.47 4.49 -1.15
C LEU A 17 49.67 3.50 -0.29
N VAL A 18 50.12 3.18 0.92
CA VAL A 18 49.37 2.36 1.88
C VAL A 18 48.21 3.16 2.49
N LEU A 19 48.39 4.45 2.79
CA LEU A 19 47.29 5.35 3.20
C LEU A 19 46.30 5.61 2.05
N ASN A 20 46.73 5.58 0.79
CA ASN A 20 45.85 5.64 -0.39
C ASN A 20 45.25 4.27 -0.75
N HIS A 21 45.88 3.14 -0.37
CA HIS A 21 45.30 1.79 -0.50
C HIS A 21 44.37 1.43 0.66
N PHE A 22 44.49 2.10 1.81
CA PHE A 22 43.37 2.42 2.68
C PHE A 22 42.56 3.56 2.05
N SER A 23 42.15 3.37 0.79
CA SER A 23 41.03 4.11 0.25
C SER A 23 39.90 3.92 1.24
N ALA A 24 39.44 5.03 1.82
CA ALA A 24 38.38 5.08 2.80
C ALA A 24 37.28 4.07 2.44
N VAL A 25 37.07 3.08 3.31
CA VAL A 25 35.78 2.39 3.35
C VAL A 25 34.79 3.51 3.60
N SER A 26 34.06 3.92 2.56
CA SER A 26 33.00 4.90 2.67
C SER A 26 32.02 4.38 3.72
N ALA A 27 32.05 4.95 4.93
CA ALA A 27 31.05 4.67 5.94
C ALA A 27 29.67 5.01 5.34
N ASN A 28 28.81 4.01 5.21
CA ASN A 28 27.49 4.19 4.65
C ASN A 28 26.52 4.48 5.79
N ALA A 29 26.35 5.77 6.11
CA ALA A 29 25.51 6.21 7.22
C ALA A 29 24.05 5.70 7.12
N GLU A 30 23.51 5.56 5.91
CA GLU A 30 22.18 4.99 5.70
C GLU A 30 22.16 3.48 6.03
N GLY A 31 23.21 2.77 5.65
CA GLY A 31 23.39 1.36 6.03
C GLY A 31 23.56 1.18 7.53
N ASP A 32 24.30 2.07 8.20
CA ASP A 32 24.48 2.05 9.65
C ASP A 32 23.15 2.30 10.38
N ALA A 33 22.35 3.25 9.92
CA ALA A 33 21.02 3.53 10.45
C ALA A 33 20.06 2.34 10.34
N LEU A 34 20.01 1.71 9.17
CA LEU A 34 19.19 0.52 8.94
C LEU A 34 19.72 -0.70 9.72
N THR A 35 21.04 -0.82 9.89
CA THR A 35 21.62 -1.84 10.76
C THR A 35 21.23 -1.61 12.22
N ALA A 36 21.23 -0.36 12.68
CA ALA A 36 20.79 -0.01 14.03
C ALA A 36 19.30 -0.36 14.23
N LEU A 37 18.46 -0.14 13.22
CA LEU A 37 17.07 -0.59 13.22
C LEU A 37 17.00 -2.12 13.34
N LYS A 38 17.66 -2.86 12.45
CA LYS A 38 17.69 -4.34 12.50
C LYS A 38 18.10 -4.88 13.86
N ASN A 39 19.13 -4.30 14.48
CA ASN A 39 19.60 -4.74 15.80
C ASN A 39 18.60 -4.48 16.94
N ASN A 40 17.66 -3.55 16.74
CA ASN A 40 16.56 -3.28 17.67
C ASN A 40 15.27 -4.02 17.32
N LEU A 41 15.27 -4.80 16.25
CA LEU A 41 14.14 -5.60 15.82
C LEU A 41 14.39 -7.09 16.09
N HIS A 42 13.36 -7.76 16.58
CA HIS A 42 13.29 -9.20 16.62
C HIS A 42 12.53 -9.69 15.38
N ASP A 43 13.23 -10.49 14.57
CA ASP A 43 12.81 -10.94 13.25
C ASP A 43 12.73 -12.48 13.23
N PRO A 44 11.59 -13.08 13.60
CA PRO A 44 11.44 -14.53 13.67
C PRO A 44 11.50 -15.21 12.30
N ASN A 45 11.17 -14.47 11.23
CA ASN A 45 11.09 -14.98 9.87
C ASN A 45 12.36 -14.71 9.04
N ASN A 46 13.37 -14.09 9.65
CA ASN A 46 14.63 -13.71 9.00
C ASN A 46 14.43 -12.87 7.72
N VAL A 47 13.41 -11.99 7.69
CA VAL A 47 13.12 -11.09 6.56
C VAL A 47 14.22 -10.04 6.34
N LEU A 48 14.91 -9.65 7.42
CA LEU A 48 16.05 -8.73 7.44
C LEU A 48 17.38 -9.47 7.25
N GLY A 49 17.34 -10.76 6.87
CA GLY A 49 18.52 -11.63 6.82
C GLY A 49 19.67 -11.09 5.99
N ASN A 50 19.39 -10.41 4.86
CA ASN A 50 20.41 -9.85 3.97
C ASN A 50 20.89 -8.44 4.34
N TRP A 51 20.37 -7.82 5.41
CA TRP A 51 20.88 -6.54 5.91
C TRP A 51 22.23 -6.77 6.60
N ASN A 52 23.32 -6.54 5.88
CA ASN A 52 24.68 -6.82 6.33
C ASN A 52 25.54 -5.56 6.29
N ALA A 53 25.95 -5.10 7.48
CA ALA A 53 26.72 -3.88 7.71
C ALA A 53 28.16 -3.91 7.17
N THR A 54 28.70 -5.08 6.84
CA THR A 54 30.16 -5.21 6.65
C THR A 54 30.66 -4.71 5.30
N LEU A 55 29.89 -4.81 4.21
CA LEU A 55 30.36 -4.47 2.86
C LEU A 55 29.26 -4.08 1.84
N ALA A 56 27.98 -4.06 2.23
CA ALA A 56 26.87 -3.97 1.28
C ALA A 56 26.19 -2.59 1.27
N ASN A 57 25.88 -2.09 0.07
CA ASN A 57 25.00 -0.94 -0.12
C ASN A 57 23.57 -1.32 0.34
N PRO A 58 22.89 -0.52 1.20
CA PRO A 58 21.53 -0.82 1.65
C PRO A 58 20.51 -0.93 0.51
N CYS A 59 20.82 -0.41 -0.69
CA CYS A 59 19.95 -0.56 -1.85
C CYS A 59 19.78 -2.00 -2.35
N ASP A 60 20.66 -2.92 -1.98
CA ASP A 60 20.55 -4.34 -2.30
C ASP A 60 19.84 -5.13 -1.19
N TRP A 61 19.47 -4.47 -0.08
CA TRP A 61 18.81 -5.09 1.06
C TRP A 61 17.33 -5.31 0.75
N PHE A 62 16.77 -6.42 1.27
CA PHE A 62 15.35 -6.65 1.14
C PHE A 62 14.59 -5.53 1.81
N HIS A 63 13.44 -5.17 1.25
CA HIS A 63 12.56 -4.13 1.79
C HIS A 63 13.12 -2.70 1.76
N VAL A 64 14.26 -2.49 1.09
CA VAL A 64 14.87 -1.17 0.90
C VAL A 64 14.83 -0.81 -0.59
N THR A 65 14.40 0.41 -0.91
CA THR A 65 14.48 0.97 -2.26
C THR A 65 15.29 2.25 -2.23
N CYS A 66 16.08 2.47 -3.28
CA CYS A 66 16.90 3.66 -3.45
C CYS A 66 16.55 4.43 -4.72
N ASN A 67 16.94 5.70 -4.75
CA ASN A 67 16.96 6.50 -5.97
C ASN A 67 18.16 6.13 -6.88
N ASN A 68 18.26 6.82 -8.03
CA ASN A 68 19.35 6.64 -9.00
C ASN A 68 20.75 6.94 -8.43
N GLU A 69 20.82 7.72 -7.35
CA GLU A 69 22.05 8.10 -6.65
C GLU A 69 22.43 7.10 -5.55
N LYS A 70 21.72 5.96 -5.46
CA LYS A 70 21.91 4.91 -4.45
C LYS A 70 21.68 5.39 -3.01
N SER A 71 20.80 6.37 -2.82
CA SER A 71 20.34 6.79 -1.50
C SER A 71 18.94 6.25 -1.21
N VAL A 72 18.72 5.81 0.02
CA VAL A 72 17.50 5.14 0.47
C VAL A 72 16.29 6.11 0.39
N THR A 73 15.25 5.69 -0.33
CA THR A 73 14.00 6.44 -0.49
C THR A 73 12.77 5.73 0.06
N ARG A 74 12.80 4.40 0.20
CA ARG A 74 11.70 3.63 0.83
C ARG A 74 12.25 2.51 1.68
N VAL A 75 11.67 2.36 2.87
CA VAL A 75 11.82 1.20 3.74
C VAL A 75 10.41 0.65 3.98
N ASP A 76 10.16 -0.57 3.51
CA ASP A 76 8.83 -1.20 3.52
C ASP A 76 8.86 -2.54 4.25
N LEU A 77 8.59 -2.46 5.54
CA LEU A 77 8.58 -3.55 6.49
C LEU A 77 7.15 -3.84 6.95
N GLY A 78 6.14 -3.65 6.09
CA GLY A 78 4.75 -3.95 6.42
C GLY A 78 4.47 -5.46 6.49
N ASN A 79 3.67 -5.90 7.47
CA ASN A 79 3.14 -7.27 7.57
C ASN A 79 4.20 -8.39 7.52
N VAL A 80 5.30 -8.23 8.25
CA VAL A 80 6.41 -9.20 8.28
C VAL A 80 6.66 -9.80 9.66
N ASN A 81 5.72 -9.62 10.59
CA ASN A 81 5.76 -10.16 11.95
C ASN A 81 7.01 -9.72 12.75
N LEU A 82 7.45 -8.49 12.54
CA LEU A 82 8.56 -7.90 13.30
C LEU A 82 8.08 -7.44 14.67
N SER A 83 8.97 -7.52 15.65
CA SER A 83 8.77 -6.92 16.98
C SER A 83 10.02 -6.16 17.41
N GLY A 84 9.96 -5.37 18.48
CA GLY A 84 11.08 -4.53 18.91
C GLY A 84 10.68 -3.06 18.95
N GLN A 85 11.62 -2.15 18.65
CA GLN A 85 11.40 -0.70 18.72
C GLN A 85 11.97 0.03 17.50
N LEU A 86 11.33 1.15 17.12
CA LEU A 86 11.93 2.09 16.18
C LEU A 86 13.13 2.79 16.81
N VAL A 87 14.08 3.21 15.97
CA VAL A 87 15.35 3.82 16.41
C VAL A 87 15.46 5.26 15.92
N SER A 88 16.14 6.12 16.69
CA SER A 88 16.31 7.53 16.33
C SER A 88 17.22 7.72 15.11
N GLN A 89 18.16 6.79 14.89
CA GLN A 89 19.11 6.77 13.78
C GLN A 89 18.45 6.71 12.39
N LEU A 90 17.14 6.41 12.31
CA LEU A 90 16.40 6.51 11.07
C LEU A 90 16.44 7.92 10.47
N ASP A 91 16.73 8.94 11.26
CA ASP A 91 16.94 10.31 10.78
C ASP A 91 18.15 10.49 9.85
N GLN A 92 19.06 9.51 9.80
CA GLN A 92 20.22 9.48 8.92
C GLN A 92 19.88 9.00 7.50
N LEU A 93 18.59 8.90 7.14
CA LEU A 93 18.08 8.57 5.80
C LEU A 93 17.53 9.84 5.10
N PRO A 94 18.38 10.78 4.65
CA PRO A 94 17.97 12.14 4.28
C PRO A 94 17.00 12.21 3.10
N ASN A 95 16.98 11.19 2.24
CA ASN A 95 16.11 11.10 1.07
C ASN A 95 14.91 10.17 1.27
N LEU A 96 14.68 9.68 2.49
CA LEU A 96 13.55 8.79 2.77
C LEU A 96 12.22 9.50 2.47
N GLN A 97 11.42 8.86 1.64
CA GLN A 97 10.09 9.31 1.23
C GLN A 97 8.99 8.43 1.82
N TYR A 98 9.27 7.14 2.04
CA TYR A 98 8.29 6.18 2.52
C TYR A 98 8.88 5.35 3.64
N LEU A 99 8.29 5.43 4.83
CA LEU A 99 8.60 4.56 5.96
C LEU A 99 7.32 3.80 6.32
N GLU A 100 7.23 2.56 5.85
CA GLU A 100 6.06 1.70 6.06
C GLU A 100 6.45 0.56 7.01
N VAL A 101 5.89 0.53 8.22
CA VAL A 101 6.17 -0.50 9.24
C VAL A 101 4.85 -1.03 9.82
N TYR A 102 3.76 -0.91 9.08
CA TYR A 102 2.41 -1.26 9.50
C TYR A 102 2.21 -2.78 9.72
N SER A 103 1.19 -3.14 10.50
CA SER A 103 0.79 -4.53 10.76
C SER A 103 1.94 -5.41 11.26
N ASN A 104 2.60 -4.93 12.32
CA ASN A 104 3.66 -5.65 13.02
C ASN A 104 3.40 -5.60 14.54
N ASN A 105 4.36 -6.08 15.32
CA ASN A 105 4.33 -6.06 16.77
C ASN A 105 5.38 -5.08 17.33
N ILE A 106 5.62 -3.96 16.62
CA ILE A 106 6.57 -2.91 17.03
C ILE A 106 6.03 -2.18 18.24
N SER A 107 6.90 -1.90 19.20
CA SER A 107 6.57 -1.32 20.50
C SER A 107 7.41 -0.09 20.80
N GLY A 108 7.13 0.58 21.92
CA GLY A 108 7.84 1.77 22.35
C GLY A 108 7.32 3.04 21.68
N ARG A 109 8.06 4.14 21.84
CA ARG A 109 7.65 5.46 21.35
C ARG A 109 8.02 5.70 19.89
N ILE A 110 7.25 6.56 19.22
CA ILE A 110 7.66 7.14 17.94
C ILE A 110 8.86 8.08 18.19
N PRO A 111 10.05 7.84 17.61
CA PRO A 111 11.21 8.70 17.80
C PRO A 111 10.95 10.12 17.27
N ALA A 112 11.27 11.14 18.06
CA ALA A 112 11.07 12.53 17.64
C ALA A 112 11.99 12.92 16.47
N GLU A 113 13.11 12.22 16.33
CA GLU A 113 14.08 12.37 15.26
C GLU A 113 13.51 12.04 13.88
N LEU A 114 12.41 11.26 13.78
CA LEU A 114 11.69 11.07 12.51
C LEU A 114 11.23 12.40 11.90
N GLY A 115 11.03 13.45 12.71
CA GLY A 115 10.75 14.81 12.24
C GLY A 115 11.90 15.47 11.44
N ASN A 116 13.10 14.88 11.41
CA ASN A 116 14.22 15.34 10.59
C ASN A 116 14.12 14.86 9.13
N LEU A 117 13.27 13.89 8.82
CA LEU A 117 13.12 13.29 7.48
C LEU A 117 12.28 14.17 6.56
N THR A 118 12.75 15.38 6.25
CA THR A 118 11.95 16.42 5.55
C THR A 118 11.46 16.05 4.15
N ASN A 119 11.97 14.95 3.57
CA ASN A 119 11.50 14.38 2.30
C ASN A 119 10.36 13.36 2.45
N LEU A 120 9.96 13.01 3.67
CA LEU A 120 8.97 11.98 3.94
C LEU A 120 7.58 12.36 3.39
N VAL A 121 7.00 11.44 2.63
CA VAL A 121 5.70 11.52 1.97
C VAL A 121 4.69 10.60 2.65
N SER A 122 5.11 9.41 3.06
CA SER A 122 4.31 8.45 3.83
C SER A 122 5.03 8.06 5.11
N LEU A 123 4.33 8.20 6.23
CA LEU A 123 4.68 7.56 7.49
C LEU A 123 3.52 6.67 7.90
N ASP A 124 3.73 5.36 7.80
CA ASP A 124 2.72 4.39 8.14
C ASP A 124 3.18 3.41 9.22
N LEU A 125 2.52 3.50 10.37
CA LEU A 125 2.80 2.71 11.55
C LEU A 125 1.52 2.04 12.10
N TYR A 126 0.44 1.94 11.30
CA TYR A 126 -0.82 1.40 11.79
C TYR A 126 -0.71 -0.07 12.24
N LEU A 127 -1.56 -0.51 13.17
CA LEU A 127 -1.61 -1.88 13.68
C LEU A 127 -0.24 -2.33 14.22
N ASN A 128 0.16 -1.70 15.31
CA ASN A 128 1.37 -1.99 16.09
C ASN A 128 1.08 -1.79 17.59
N ASN A 129 2.09 -1.92 18.44
CA ASN A 129 2.02 -1.70 19.89
C ASN A 129 2.75 -0.41 20.32
N LEU A 130 2.79 0.61 19.46
CA LEU A 130 3.46 1.88 19.76
C LEU A 130 2.74 2.62 20.89
N ASN A 131 3.50 3.33 21.73
CA ASN A 131 2.97 4.04 22.89
C ASN A 131 3.59 5.44 23.05
N GLY A 132 3.07 6.19 24.03
CA GLY A 132 3.50 7.57 24.29
C GLY A 132 2.93 8.57 23.29
N PRO A 133 3.39 9.83 23.33
CA PRO A 133 2.81 10.91 22.53
C PRO A 133 3.24 10.89 21.07
N ILE A 134 2.37 11.42 20.21
CA ILE A 134 2.71 11.77 18.83
C ILE A 134 3.72 12.93 18.89
N PRO A 135 4.93 12.80 18.32
CA PRO A 135 5.95 13.85 18.44
C PRO A 135 5.59 15.13 17.68
N ASP A 136 5.61 16.28 18.36
CA ASP A 136 5.47 17.61 17.75
C ASP A 136 6.48 17.90 16.63
N SER A 137 7.63 17.21 16.63
CA SER A 137 8.66 17.35 15.61
C SER A 137 8.19 16.93 14.22
N LEU A 138 7.16 16.07 14.12
CA LEU A 138 6.55 15.67 12.85
C LEU A 138 5.98 16.86 12.06
N LYS A 139 5.72 18.01 12.71
CA LYS A 139 5.34 19.26 12.03
C LYS A 139 6.34 19.70 10.96
N ARG A 140 7.60 19.25 11.04
CA ARG A 140 8.66 19.60 10.07
C ARG A 140 8.54 18.85 8.73
N LEU A 141 7.71 17.82 8.67
CA LEU A 141 7.54 16.96 7.50
C LEU A 141 6.57 17.60 6.50
N GLN A 142 6.99 18.71 5.88
CA GLN A 142 6.14 19.54 5.03
C GLN A 142 5.73 18.88 3.70
N LYS A 143 6.29 17.72 3.34
CA LYS A 143 5.91 16.89 2.18
C LYS A 143 4.99 15.72 2.53
N LEU A 144 4.68 15.53 3.82
CA LEU A 144 3.93 14.38 4.31
C LEU A 144 2.48 14.43 3.82
N ARG A 145 2.07 13.38 3.11
CA ARG A 145 0.71 13.23 2.57
C ARG A 145 -0.09 12.20 3.34
N PHE A 146 0.57 11.14 3.79
CA PHE A 146 -0.05 10.02 4.49
C PHE A 146 0.58 9.88 5.87
N LEU A 147 -0.25 9.99 6.91
CA LEU A 147 0.16 9.77 8.30
C LEU A 147 -0.83 8.84 8.98
N ARG A 148 -0.52 7.55 9.01
CA ARG A 148 -1.37 6.51 9.60
C ARG A 148 -0.73 5.98 10.88
N LEU A 149 -1.42 6.17 11.99
CA LEU A 149 -0.99 5.76 13.34
C LEU A 149 -2.10 4.98 14.07
N ASN A 150 -3.17 4.62 13.39
CA ASN A 150 -4.32 3.96 13.97
C ASN A 150 -4.00 2.56 14.53
N ASN A 151 -4.85 2.07 15.43
CA ASN A 151 -4.69 0.76 16.08
C ASN A 151 -3.30 0.61 16.74
N ASN A 152 -2.99 1.53 17.65
CA ASN A 152 -1.80 1.51 18.50
C ASN A 152 -2.20 1.85 19.94
N ASN A 153 -1.23 2.04 20.84
CA ASN A 153 -1.44 2.44 22.23
C ASN A 153 -0.88 3.85 22.52
N LEU A 154 -0.95 4.75 21.53
CA LEU A 154 -0.46 6.13 21.64
C LEU A 154 -1.31 6.93 22.64
N SER A 155 -0.70 7.85 23.36
CA SER A 155 -1.33 8.60 24.45
C SER A 155 -1.00 10.09 24.41
N GLY A 156 -1.67 10.90 25.22
CA GLY A 156 -1.50 12.36 25.20
C GLY A 156 -2.30 13.03 24.08
N THR A 157 -2.02 14.30 23.81
CA THR A 157 -2.83 15.09 22.87
C THR A 157 -2.33 14.97 21.43
N ILE A 158 -3.23 15.20 20.47
CA ILE A 158 -2.85 15.38 19.07
C ILE A 158 -2.16 16.76 18.93
N PRO A 159 -0.89 16.84 18.50
CA PRO A 159 -0.20 18.11 18.43
C PRO A 159 -0.86 19.06 17.44
N TYR A 160 -1.32 20.20 17.92
CA TYR A 160 -1.94 21.23 17.07
C TYR A 160 -1.01 21.70 15.95
N SER A 161 0.31 21.60 16.16
CA SER A 161 1.31 21.95 15.17
C SER A 161 1.26 21.10 13.88
N LEU A 162 0.66 19.90 13.90
CA LEU A 162 0.47 19.08 12.69
C LEU A 162 -0.51 19.71 11.70
N THR A 163 -1.40 20.60 12.15
CA THR A 163 -2.31 21.37 11.27
C THR A 163 -1.59 22.29 10.28
N THR A 164 -0.29 22.53 10.50
CA THR A 164 0.55 23.37 9.63
C THR A 164 1.08 22.60 8.40
N ILE A 165 0.94 21.28 8.37
CA ILE A 165 1.38 20.45 7.24
C ILE A 165 0.28 20.48 6.16
N LEU A 166 0.40 21.42 5.21
CA LEU A 166 -0.61 21.66 4.18
C LEU A 166 -0.71 20.56 3.10
N SER A 167 0.27 19.65 3.06
CA SER A 167 0.34 18.55 2.10
C SER A 167 -0.42 17.29 2.55
N LEU A 168 -0.93 17.24 3.78
CA LEU A 168 -1.67 16.09 4.30
C LEU A 168 -2.93 15.81 3.47
N GLN A 169 -3.11 14.54 3.12
CA GLN A 169 -4.25 14.04 2.35
C GLN A 169 -4.97 12.90 3.05
N VAL A 170 -4.26 12.16 3.89
CA VAL A 170 -4.81 11.09 4.72
C VAL A 170 -4.18 11.17 6.09
N ILE A 171 -5.01 11.24 7.12
CA ILE A 171 -4.63 10.95 8.49
C ILE A 171 -5.55 9.88 9.07
N ASP A 172 -4.98 9.01 9.88
CA ASP A 172 -5.77 8.10 10.71
C ASP A 172 -5.07 7.88 12.04
N PHE A 173 -5.68 8.39 13.11
CA PHE A 173 -5.24 8.27 14.49
C PHE A 173 -6.24 7.45 15.31
N SER A 174 -7.20 6.80 14.67
CA SER A 174 -8.26 6.06 15.34
C SER A 174 -7.71 4.91 16.19
N ASN A 175 -8.49 4.46 17.17
CA ASN A 175 -8.18 3.31 18.03
C ASN A 175 -6.82 3.43 18.72
N ASN A 176 -6.68 4.48 19.54
CA ASN A 176 -5.52 4.77 20.39
C ASN A 176 -6.01 5.24 21.78
N SER A 177 -5.10 5.68 22.65
CA SER A 177 -5.40 6.30 23.96
C SER A 177 -5.18 7.83 23.95
N LEU A 178 -5.42 8.50 22.82
CA LEU A 178 -5.22 9.95 22.70
C LEU A 178 -6.30 10.72 23.48
N THR A 179 -5.92 11.86 24.04
CA THR A 179 -6.77 12.72 24.89
C THR A 179 -6.83 14.16 24.37
N GLY A 180 -7.72 14.97 24.94
CA GLY A 180 -7.90 16.38 24.55
C GLY A 180 -8.76 16.54 23.29
N ALA A 181 -8.81 17.74 22.73
CA ALA A 181 -9.60 18.02 21.52
C ALA A 181 -8.82 17.68 20.24
N ALA A 182 -9.51 17.08 19.25
CA ALA A 182 -8.98 16.96 17.90
C ALA A 182 -8.86 18.35 17.24
N PRO A 183 -7.71 18.72 16.63
CA PRO A 183 -7.61 19.96 15.88
C PRO A 183 -8.60 19.96 14.70
N SER A 184 -9.38 21.03 14.55
CA SER A 184 -10.36 21.20 13.46
C SER A 184 -9.95 22.25 12.43
N ASN A 185 -8.75 22.81 12.56
CA ASN A 185 -8.26 23.94 11.75
C ASN A 185 -7.10 23.53 10.85
N GLY A 186 -6.71 24.42 9.93
CA GLY A 186 -5.56 24.19 9.03
C GLY A 186 -5.81 22.99 8.12
N SER A 187 -4.78 22.17 7.89
CA SER A 187 -4.91 20.95 7.10
C SER A 187 -5.83 19.90 7.72
N PHE A 188 -6.18 20.01 9.01
CA PHE A 188 -7.06 19.04 9.67
C PHE A 188 -8.55 19.29 9.37
N ALA A 189 -8.90 20.44 8.80
CA ALA A 189 -10.28 20.79 8.46
C ALA A 189 -10.91 19.88 7.39
N ILE A 190 -10.10 19.13 6.63
CA ILE A 190 -10.58 18.21 5.59
C ILE A 190 -10.87 16.81 6.12
N PHE A 191 -10.45 16.48 7.33
CA PHE A 191 -10.56 15.12 7.88
C PHE A 191 -11.81 14.97 8.74
N THR A 192 -12.44 13.80 8.66
CA THR A 192 -13.68 13.51 9.37
C THR A 192 -13.40 12.93 10.75
N SER A 193 -14.42 12.87 11.60
CA SER A 193 -14.32 12.31 12.95
C SER A 193 -13.87 10.84 12.97
N ILE A 194 -14.03 10.11 11.87
CA ILE A 194 -13.63 8.69 11.78
C ILE A 194 -12.12 8.52 11.96
N SER A 195 -11.31 9.46 11.45
CA SER A 195 -9.85 9.47 11.60
C SER A 195 -9.38 9.63 13.05
N PHE A 196 -10.31 9.91 13.98
CA PHE A 196 -10.02 10.12 15.39
C PHE A 196 -10.83 9.19 16.30
N ALA A 197 -11.67 8.32 15.74
CA ALA A 197 -12.57 7.45 16.47
C ALA A 197 -11.82 6.50 17.42
N GLY A 198 -12.48 6.00 18.47
CA GLY A 198 -11.85 5.04 19.39
C GLY A 198 -10.70 5.62 20.22
N ASN A 199 -10.71 6.93 20.49
CA ASN A 199 -9.81 7.63 21.41
C ASN A 199 -10.61 8.27 22.57
N GLN A 200 -9.92 8.80 23.58
CA GLN A 200 -10.48 9.51 24.73
C GLN A 200 -10.53 11.03 24.47
N LEU A 201 -11.02 11.44 23.31
CA LEU A 201 -11.01 12.84 22.88
C LEU A 201 -12.21 13.61 23.45
N ASP A 202 -11.98 14.88 23.79
CA ASP A 202 -13.03 15.80 24.20
C ASP A 202 -13.98 16.04 23.01
N ALA A 203 -15.28 16.14 23.30
CA ALA A 203 -16.27 16.53 22.29
C ALA A 203 -15.89 17.89 21.67
N PRO A 204 -16.17 18.14 20.37
CA PRO A 204 -15.87 19.42 19.75
C PRO A 204 -16.64 20.52 20.48
N VAL A 205 -15.93 21.34 21.27
CA VAL A 205 -16.53 22.50 21.91
C VAL A 205 -16.76 23.54 20.81
N GLY A 206 -18.01 23.65 20.35
CA GLY A 206 -18.43 24.77 19.53
C GLY A 206 -18.44 26.04 20.36
N SER A 207 -17.40 26.89 20.24
CA SER A 207 -17.37 28.37 20.41
C SER A 207 -15.96 28.86 20.80
N PRO A 208 -15.56 30.11 20.42
CA PRO A 208 -14.18 30.59 20.51
C PRO A 208 -13.76 30.95 21.96
N PRO A 209 -12.46 30.97 22.26
CA PRO A 209 -11.97 31.25 23.61
C PRO A 209 -12.18 32.72 24.01
N PRO A 210 -12.49 33.02 25.29
CA PRO A 210 -12.51 34.39 25.80
C PRO A 210 -11.07 34.94 26.01
N PRO A 211 -10.86 36.27 25.96
CA PRO A 211 -9.55 36.88 26.01
C PRO A 211 -8.93 36.86 27.42
N LEU A 212 -7.59 36.77 27.47
CA LEU A 212 -6.78 36.82 28.70
C LEU A 212 -7.00 38.13 29.50
N PRO A 213 -6.92 38.08 30.84
CA PRO A 213 -6.60 39.25 31.65
C PRO A 213 -5.11 39.32 32.02
N SER A 214 -4.63 40.55 31.96
CA SER A 214 -3.30 41.09 32.31
C SER A 214 -2.94 41.02 33.82
N SER A 215 -1.64 40.82 34.10
CA SER A 215 -0.95 40.98 35.41
C SER A 215 -1.09 42.39 36.01
N PRO A 216 -1.00 42.62 37.36
CA PRO A 216 0.29 42.88 38.11
C PRO A 216 0.17 42.64 39.66
N PRO A 217 0.99 43.21 40.61
CA PRO A 217 2.44 43.54 40.72
C PRO A 217 3.17 42.97 42.00
N LEU A 218 4.50 43.16 42.08
CA LEU A 218 5.40 43.00 43.26
C LEU A 218 5.25 44.14 44.31
N PRO A 219 5.65 43.95 45.60
CA PRO A 219 6.87 44.58 46.18
C PRO A 219 7.45 43.84 47.44
N PRO A 220 8.35 44.41 48.30
CA PRO A 220 9.71 44.91 48.07
C PRO A 220 10.79 44.33 49.04
N SER A 221 12.00 44.86 48.87
CA SER A 221 13.36 44.57 49.36
C SER A 221 13.75 44.85 50.83
N GLY A 222 14.81 44.14 51.29
CA GLY A 222 15.91 44.65 52.15
C GLY A 222 16.25 43.79 53.38
N PRO A 223 17.43 43.90 54.04
CA PRO A 223 18.78 44.28 53.59
C PRO A 223 19.90 43.26 54.03
N SER A 224 21.10 43.38 53.45
CA SER A 224 22.42 42.85 53.89
C SER A 224 23.04 43.72 55.03
N PRO A 225 24.09 43.36 55.83
CA PRO A 225 25.45 42.89 55.44
C PRO A 225 26.21 42.05 56.55
N PRO A 226 27.57 42.00 56.68
CA PRO A 226 28.68 41.72 55.74
C PRO A 226 29.72 40.65 56.21
N ALA A 227 30.69 40.41 55.31
CA ALA A 227 32.15 40.29 55.54
C ALA A 227 32.85 38.90 55.64
N SER A 228 33.67 38.65 54.60
CA SER A 228 35.05 38.13 54.56
C SER A 228 35.41 36.74 55.13
N GLN A 229 36.03 35.91 54.27
CA GLN A 229 37.48 35.68 54.33
C GLN A 229 38.01 34.92 53.10
N ASP A 230 39.23 35.31 52.72
CA ASP A 230 40.13 34.74 51.71
C ASP A 230 40.50 33.27 51.97
N VAL A 231 40.94 32.55 50.93
CA VAL A 231 42.35 32.13 50.72
C VAL A 231 42.49 31.06 49.61
N LYS A 232 43.14 31.49 48.52
CA LYS A 232 44.21 30.90 47.66
C LYS A 232 44.20 29.45 47.10
N ARG A 233 44.61 29.41 45.82
CA ARG A 233 45.05 28.31 44.91
C ARG A 233 46.19 27.41 45.42
N ALA A 234 46.27 26.21 44.85
CA ALA A 234 47.53 25.56 44.45
C ALA A 234 47.34 24.54 43.30
N THR A 235 48.42 24.22 42.59
CA THR A 235 48.54 23.67 41.22
C THR A 235 49.38 22.37 41.19
N GLY A 236 49.18 21.51 40.17
CA GLY A 236 50.18 20.57 39.59
C GLY A 236 49.82 19.08 39.72
N ALA A 237 50.28 18.11 38.92
CA ALA A 237 50.96 17.97 37.62
C ALA A 237 50.91 16.46 37.21
N ILE A 238 51.43 16.10 36.03
CA ILE A 238 51.23 14.86 35.22
C ILE A 238 52.31 13.75 35.44
N ALA A 239 52.01 12.50 34.99
CA ALA A 239 52.89 11.39 34.51
C ALA A 239 53.24 10.25 35.53
N SER A 240 53.39 8.94 35.24
CA SER A 240 53.47 8.08 34.02
C SER A 240 53.39 6.58 34.42
N GLY A 241 53.15 5.66 33.46
CA GLY A 241 53.35 4.21 33.67
C GLY A 241 53.02 3.33 32.44
N VAL A 242 54.04 2.92 31.69
CA VAL A 242 54.01 1.98 30.56
C VAL A 242 54.64 0.65 30.98
N ALA A 243 53.96 -0.48 30.80
CA ALA A 243 54.57 -1.79 30.51
C ALA A 243 53.47 -2.86 30.22
N VAL A 244 53.82 -3.81 29.35
CA VAL A 244 53.07 -5.02 28.94
C VAL A 244 52.13 -4.85 27.72
N GLY A 245 52.72 -4.81 26.53
CA GLY A 245 51.96 -4.89 25.26
C GLY A 245 52.68 -5.60 24.09
N ALA A 246 53.86 -6.18 24.28
CA ALA A 246 54.69 -6.64 23.16
C ALA A 246 54.71 -8.17 22.91
N ALA A 247 54.20 -9.00 23.83
CA ALA A 247 54.31 -10.46 23.68
C ALA A 247 53.12 -11.14 22.97
N LEU A 248 51.98 -10.47 22.79
CA LEU A 248 50.76 -11.07 22.20
C LEU A 248 50.60 -10.86 20.69
N LEU A 249 51.45 -10.05 20.05
CA LEU A 249 51.26 -9.64 18.65
C LEU A 249 51.86 -10.59 17.59
N LEU A 250 52.55 -11.67 17.98
CA LEU A 250 53.21 -12.56 17.01
C LEU A 250 52.67 -14.00 16.95
N ALA A 251 51.95 -14.49 17.97
CA ALA A 251 51.45 -15.87 18.00
C ALA A 251 50.06 -16.07 17.34
N GLY A 252 49.18 -15.06 17.42
CA GLY A 252 47.81 -15.13 16.89
C GLY A 252 47.69 -15.35 15.36
N PRO A 253 48.49 -14.66 14.52
CA PRO A 253 48.36 -14.77 13.06
C PRO A 253 48.73 -16.16 12.50
N VAL A 254 49.70 -16.84 13.13
CA VAL A 254 50.18 -18.16 12.69
C VAL A 254 49.13 -19.25 12.96
N ILE A 255 48.42 -19.15 14.10
CA ILE A 255 47.33 -20.07 14.46
C ILE A 255 46.12 -19.86 13.53
N ALA A 256 45.79 -18.61 13.20
CA ALA A 256 44.72 -18.28 12.26
C ALA A 256 45.02 -18.76 10.82
N LEU A 257 46.27 -18.67 10.36
CA LEU A 257 46.70 -19.16 9.05
C LEU A 257 46.64 -20.70 8.93
N LEU A 258 46.98 -21.42 9.99
CA LEU A 258 46.88 -22.88 10.04
C LEU A 258 45.41 -23.35 10.09
N TRP A 259 44.51 -22.56 10.70
CA TRP A 259 43.08 -22.84 10.73
C TRP A 259 42.39 -22.51 9.39
N TRP A 260 42.77 -21.39 8.75
CA TRP A 260 42.25 -20.98 7.45
C TRP A 260 42.67 -21.94 6.31
N ARG A 261 43.89 -22.50 6.37
CA ARG A 261 44.34 -23.52 5.40
C ARG A 261 43.58 -24.85 5.51
N ARG A 262 43.00 -25.19 6.67
CA ARG A 262 42.16 -26.39 6.83
C ARG A 262 40.71 -26.18 6.34
N LYS A 263 40.19 -24.95 6.35
CA LYS A 263 38.80 -24.66 5.96
C LYS A 263 38.60 -24.42 4.45
N LYS A 264 39.68 -24.28 3.67
CA LYS A 264 39.65 -24.01 2.21
C LYS A 264 39.69 -25.29 1.34
N LEU A 265 39.16 -26.42 1.82
CA LEU A 265 39.17 -27.68 1.06
C LEU A 265 37.87 -28.49 1.17
N GLN A 266 36.74 -27.83 1.40
CA GLN A 266 35.41 -28.40 1.20
C GLN A 266 34.47 -27.36 0.59
N ASP A 267 34.66 -27.07 -0.69
CA ASP A 267 33.58 -26.67 -1.59
C ASP A 267 33.15 -27.94 -2.35
N HIS A 268 32.06 -28.58 -1.93
CA HIS A 268 31.15 -29.38 -2.76
C HIS A 268 30.11 -30.08 -1.86
N PHE A 269 28.87 -29.59 -1.83
CA PHE A 269 27.67 -30.31 -2.28
C PHE A 269 26.39 -29.55 -1.90
N PHE A 270 25.50 -29.45 -2.88
CA PHE A 270 24.10 -29.06 -2.78
C PHE A 270 23.35 -30.25 -2.20
N ASP A 271 22.56 -30.07 -1.15
CA ASP A 271 21.43 -30.95 -0.83
C ASP A 271 20.33 -30.17 -0.11
N VAL A 272 19.14 -30.22 -0.72
CA VAL A 272 17.87 -29.75 -0.18
C VAL A 272 17.29 -30.89 0.68
N PRO A 273 16.87 -30.66 1.93
CA PRO A 273 15.92 -31.56 2.58
C PRO A 273 14.51 -31.23 2.08
N ALA A 274 14.05 -32.03 1.13
CA ALA A 274 12.63 -32.25 0.90
C ALA A 274 12.08 -33.13 2.03
N ALA A 275 11.59 -32.50 3.11
CA ALA A 275 10.71 -33.05 4.15
C ALA A 275 10.53 -31.92 5.18
N ALA A 276 9.34 -31.42 5.51
CA ALA A 276 8.09 -32.13 5.67
C ALA A 276 6.93 -31.35 5.03
N ALA A 277 6.27 -32.01 4.08
CA ALA A 277 4.83 -31.92 4.02
C ALA A 277 4.30 -32.83 5.14
N GLU A 278 3.54 -32.28 6.06
CA GLU A 278 2.40 -33.01 6.63
C GLU A 278 1.18 -32.12 6.45
N GLU A 279 0.19 -32.74 5.83
CA GLU A 279 -1.08 -32.19 5.39
C GLU A 279 -2.02 -31.97 6.58
N ASP A 280 -2.75 -30.86 6.57
CA ASP A 280 -4.08 -30.78 7.18
C ASP A 280 -5.06 -30.28 6.10
N PRO A 281 -6.07 -31.08 5.69
CA PRO A 281 -6.98 -30.73 4.63
C PRO A 281 -8.17 -29.96 5.20
N ASN A 282 -7.97 -28.70 5.56
CA ASN A 282 -9.00 -27.66 5.46
C ASN A 282 -8.42 -26.31 5.90
N VAL A 283 -8.72 -25.27 5.10
CA VAL A 283 -8.30 -23.86 5.24
C VAL A 283 -6.91 -23.55 4.67
N HIS A 284 -6.79 -23.62 3.34
CA HIS A 284 -5.68 -23.00 2.62
C HIS A 284 -5.94 -21.47 2.53
N LEU A 285 -5.36 -20.71 3.44
CA LEU A 285 -5.07 -19.30 3.16
C LEU A 285 -3.91 -19.31 2.15
N GLU A 286 -4.20 -19.23 0.85
CA GLU A 286 -3.18 -19.20 -0.19
C GLU A 286 -2.27 -17.97 0.01
N GLN A 287 -1.11 -18.18 0.63
CA GLN A 287 -0.05 -17.18 0.67
C GLN A 287 0.39 -16.89 -0.76
N LEU A 288 0.34 -15.61 -1.15
CA LEU A 288 0.78 -15.13 -2.47
C LEU A 288 2.21 -15.60 -2.78
N LYS A 289 2.39 -16.40 -3.83
CA LYS A 289 3.72 -16.88 -4.24
C LYS A 289 4.54 -15.75 -4.88
N ARG A 290 5.76 -15.53 -4.41
CA ARG A 290 6.70 -14.61 -5.07
C ARG A 290 7.42 -15.31 -6.22
N PHE A 291 7.25 -14.80 -7.43
CA PHE A 291 7.89 -15.31 -8.64
C PHE A 291 9.14 -14.52 -8.99
N SER A 292 10.17 -15.19 -9.52
CA SER A 292 11.30 -14.49 -10.11
C SER A 292 10.94 -13.95 -11.50
N LEU A 293 11.56 -12.83 -11.91
CA LEU A 293 11.33 -12.29 -13.25
C LEU A 293 11.74 -13.32 -14.33
N HIS A 294 12.80 -14.08 -14.08
CA HIS A 294 13.26 -15.12 -15.00
C HIS A 294 12.23 -16.25 -15.16
N GLU A 295 11.63 -16.72 -14.05
CA GLU A 295 10.57 -17.73 -14.08
C GLU A 295 9.37 -17.27 -14.92
N LEU A 296 8.94 -16.01 -14.76
CA LEU A 296 7.82 -15.47 -15.55
C LEU A 296 8.21 -15.17 -17.00
N GLN A 297 9.45 -14.80 -17.27
CA GLN A 297 9.97 -14.67 -18.63
C GLN A 297 9.94 -16.02 -19.35
N VAL A 298 10.41 -17.10 -18.71
CA VAL A 298 10.34 -18.45 -19.28
C VAL A 298 8.88 -18.87 -19.49
N ALA A 299 8.03 -18.66 -18.47
CA ALA A 299 6.62 -19.04 -18.53
C ALA A 299 5.85 -18.34 -19.66
N THR A 300 6.22 -17.11 -20.01
CA THR A 300 5.53 -16.27 -21.02
C THR A 300 6.24 -16.20 -22.37
N ASP A 301 7.29 -16.99 -22.59
CA ASP A 301 8.17 -16.92 -23.77
C ASP A 301 8.70 -15.49 -23.97
N ILE A 302 9.37 -14.96 -22.94
CA ILE A 302 9.96 -13.61 -22.88
C ILE A 302 8.91 -12.54 -23.21
N PHE A 303 7.70 -12.68 -22.68
CA PHE A 303 6.56 -11.79 -22.96
C PHE A 303 6.28 -11.65 -24.47
N SER A 304 6.37 -12.76 -25.21
CA SER A 304 6.13 -12.82 -26.66
C SER A 304 4.75 -12.32 -27.04
N ARG A 305 4.65 -11.66 -28.20
CA ARG A 305 3.36 -11.20 -28.77
C ARG A 305 2.38 -12.35 -29.03
N LYS A 306 2.87 -13.58 -29.23
CA LYS A 306 2.02 -14.76 -29.42
C LYS A 306 1.23 -15.11 -28.15
N ASN A 307 1.77 -14.75 -26.99
CA ASN A 307 1.16 -14.98 -25.69
C ASN A 307 0.37 -13.76 -25.19
N PHE A 308 0.22 -12.70 -26.00
CA PHE A 308 -0.52 -11.52 -25.60
C PHE A 308 -2.03 -11.82 -25.49
N VAL A 309 -2.62 -11.51 -24.34
CA VAL A 309 -4.05 -11.72 -24.05
C VAL A 309 -4.83 -10.41 -24.18
N GLY A 310 -4.28 -9.30 -23.68
CA GLY A 310 -4.97 -8.02 -23.68
C GLY A 310 -4.14 -6.88 -23.11
N LYS A 311 -4.63 -5.65 -23.29
CA LYS A 311 -3.99 -4.42 -22.78
C LYS A 311 -5.03 -3.60 -22.02
N GLY A 312 -4.75 -3.31 -20.76
CA GLY A 312 -5.49 -2.33 -19.95
C GLY A 312 -4.83 -0.94 -20.02
N GLY A 313 -5.37 0.03 -19.28
CA GLY A 313 -4.85 1.42 -19.26
C GLY A 313 -3.34 1.50 -19.00
N PHE A 314 -2.87 0.79 -17.97
CA PHE A 314 -1.45 0.81 -17.56
C PHE A 314 -0.79 -0.57 -17.59
N CYS A 315 -1.39 -1.58 -18.24
CA CYS A 315 -0.88 -2.95 -18.20
C CYS A 315 -1.00 -3.71 -19.52
N LYS A 316 -0.14 -4.71 -19.69
CA LYS A 316 -0.24 -5.73 -20.73
C LYS A 316 -0.35 -7.10 -20.05
N VAL A 317 -1.30 -7.90 -20.50
CA VAL A 317 -1.55 -9.23 -19.96
C VAL A 317 -1.04 -10.27 -20.95
N TYR A 318 -0.25 -11.22 -20.45
CA TYR A 318 0.31 -12.33 -21.21
C TYR A 318 -0.15 -13.66 -20.63
N LYS A 319 -0.43 -14.63 -21.49
CA LYS A 319 -0.63 -16.02 -21.11
C LYS A 319 0.74 -16.63 -20.82
N GLY A 320 0.86 -17.31 -19.69
CA GLY A 320 2.05 -18.07 -19.33
C GLY A 320 1.70 -19.49 -18.94
N ARG A 321 2.71 -20.35 -18.92
CA ARG A 321 2.64 -21.69 -18.33
C ARG A 321 3.81 -21.83 -17.35
N LEU A 322 3.49 -22.04 -16.08
CA LEU A 322 4.49 -22.24 -15.04
C LEU A 322 5.19 -23.60 -15.21
N ALA A 323 6.29 -23.81 -14.47
CA ALA A 323 7.11 -25.03 -14.58
C ALA A 323 6.34 -26.33 -14.25
N ASP A 324 5.32 -26.23 -13.40
CA ASP A 324 4.39 -27.30 -13.04
C ASP A 324 3.32 -27.56 -14.12
N GLY A 325 3.33 -26.80 -15.23
CA GLY A 325 2.35 -26.87 -16.29
C GLY A 325 1.09 -26.03 -16.06
N THR A 326 0.98 -25.33 -14.93
CA THR A 326 -0.20 -24.52 -14.58
C THR A 326 -0.34 -23.32 -15.53
N PRO A 327 -1.51 -23.12 -16.18
CA PRO A 327 -1.75 -21.96 -17.01
C PRO A 327 -2.03 -20.72 -16.16
N VAL A 328 -1.34 -19.62 -16.45
CA VAL A 328 -1.45 -18.35 -15.71
C VAL A 328 -1.63 -17.16 -16.64
N ALA A 329 -2.25 -16.11 -16.12
CA ALA A 329 -2.28 -14.79 -16.75
C ALA A 329 -1.30 -13.87 -16.01
N VAL A 330 -0.25 -13.43 -16.69
CA VAL A 330 0.78 -12.54 -16.16
C VAL A 330 0.47 -11.11 -16.61
N LYS A 331 -0.03 -10.31 -15.67
CA LYS A 331 -0.31 -8.88 -15.87
C LYS A 331 0.98 -8.11 -15.60
N ARG A 332 1.63 -7.66 -16.67
CA ARG A 332 2.82 -6.79 -16.63
C ARG A 332 2.37 -5.33 -16.64
N LEU A 333 2.63 -4.62 -15.55
CA LEU A 333 2.36 -3.19 -15.50
C LEU A 333 3.42 -2.45 -16.33
N LYS A 334 3.01 -1.39 -17.02
CA LYS A 334 3.90 -0.62 -17.89
C LYS A 334 4.99 0.08 -17.06
N ASP A 335 6.19 0.08 -17.63
CA ASP A 335 7.34 0.85 -17.18
C ASP A 335 7.24 2.30 -17.72
N GLU A 336 6.30 3.08 -17.20
CA GLU A 336 6.24 4.52 -17.42
C GLU A 336 6.05 5.18 -16.05
N ARG A 337 6.91 6.15 -15.74
CA ARG A 337 6.98 6.94 -14.50
C ARG A 337 5.73 7.80 -14.22
N THR A 338 4.55 7.22 -14.37
CA THR A 338 3.25 7.85 -14.09
C THR A 338 2.75 7.34 -12.76
N GLN A 339 2.47 8.27 -11.84
CA GLN A 339 2.03 8.05 -10.47
C GLN A 339 0.84 7.06 -10.31
N GLY A 340 0.03 6.86 -11.35
CA GLY A 340 -1.11 5.93 -11.34
C GLY A 340 -0.76 4.45 -11.46
N GLY A 341 0.38 4.08 -12.08
CA GLY A 341 0.76 2.67 -12.27
C GLY A 341 1.26 1.98 -10.99
N GLU A 342 2.05 2.69 -10.19
CA GLU A 342 2.54 2.21 -8.89
C GLU A 342 1.40 2.18 -7.86
N LEU A 343 0.53 3.20 -7.85
CA LEU A 343 -0.68 3.22 -7.00
C LEU A 343 -1.59 2.03 -7.31
N GLN A 344 -1.83 1.74 -8.59
CA GLN A 344 -2.65 0.59 -9.00
C GLN A 344 -2.00 -0.75 -8.60
N PHE A 345 -0.68 -0.87 -8.68
CA PHE A 345 0.02 -2.08 -8.21
C PHE A 345 -0.15 -2.28 -6.70
N GLN A 346 0.06 -1.23 -5.91
CA GLN A 346 -0.07 -1.26 -4.45
C GLN A 346 -1.52 -1.55 -4.05
N THR A 347 -2.51 -0.87 -4.64
CA THR A 347 -3.93 -1.14 -4.39
C THR A 347 -4.34 -2.57 -4.78
N GLU A 348 -3.81 -3.12 -5.87
CA GLU A 348 -4.18 -4.47 -6.34
C GLU A 348 -3.51 -5.58 -5.49
N VAL A 349 -2.28 -5.35 -5.00
CA VAL A 349 -1.60 -6.25 -4.05
C VAL A 349 -2.21 -6.13 -2.64
N GLU A 350 -2.50 -4.92 -2.17
CA GLU A 350 -2.98 -4.65 -0.82
C GLU A 350 -4.49 -4.93 -0.68
N MET A 351 -5.35 -4.49 -1.61
CA MET A 351 -6.81 -4.65 -1.47
C MET A 351 -7.34 -6.01 -1.94
N ILE A 352 -6.79 -6.60 -3.02
CA ILE A 352 -7.31 -7.90 -3.49
C ILE A 352 -6.80 -9.05 -2.60
N SER A 353 -5.63 -8.92 -1.96
CA SER A 353 -5.19 -9.89 -0.96
C SER A 353 -6.07 -9.91 0.30
N MET A 354 -6.77 -8.81 0.59
CA MET A 354 -7.73 -8.71 1.70
C MET A 354 -9.17 -9.10 1.31
N ALA A 355 -9.48 -9.20 0.01
CA ALA A 355 -10.83 -9.46 -0.50
C ALA A 355 -11.06 -10.95 -0.81
N VAL A 356 -11.42 -11.76 0.19
CA VAL A 356 -11.74 -13.18 -0.02
C VAL A 356 -13.21 -13.36 -0.35
N HIS A 357 -13.51 -13.62 -1.63
CA HIS A 357 -14.86 -13.97 -2.07
C HIS A 357 -14.83 -14.88 -3.30
N ARG A 358 -15.78 -15.81 -3.41
CA ARG A 358 -15.85 -16.83 -4.47
C ARG A 358 -15.93 -16.25 -5.91
N ASN A 359 -16.36 -15.00 -6.04
CA ASN A 359 -16.48 -14.29 -7.32
C ASN A 359 -15.41 -13.21 -7.53
N VAL A 360 -14.42 -13.10 -6.63
CA VAL A 360 -13.30 -12.17 -6.77
C VAL A 360 -12.08 -12.96 -7.26
N LEU A 361 -11.51 -12.54 -8.40
CA LEU A 361 -10.33 -13.18 -8.97
C LEU A 361 -9.10 -12.82 -8.13
N LEU A 362 -8.67 -13.75 -7.28
CA LEU A 362 -7.51 -13.56 -6.43
C LEU A 362 -6.18 -13.75 -7.19
N PRO A 363 -5.17 -12.91 -6.92
CA PRO A 363 -3.83 -13.11 -7.43
C PRO A 363 -3.21 -14.36 -6.78
N ARG A 364 -2.55 -15.17 -7.60
CA ARG A 364 -1.81 -16.36 -7.17
C ARG A 364 -0.38 -16.01 -6.73
N GLY A 365 0.11 -14.87 -7.18
CA GLY A 365 1.41 -14.37 -6.81
C GLY A 365 1.80 -13.08 -7.53
N PHE A 366 3.03 -12.64 -7.27
CA PHE A 366 3.55 -11.39 -7.81
C PHE A 366 5.05 -11.49 -8.10
N CYS A 367 5.55 -10.56 -8.92
CA CYS A 367 6.97 -10.35 -9.14
C CYS A 367 7.26 -8.85 -9.04
N MET A 368 8.28 -8.51 -8.24
CA MET A 368 8.77 -7.15 -8.08
C MET A 368 10.27 -7.13 -8.35
N THR A 369 10.67 -6.34 -9.34
CA THR A 369 12.05 -5.95 -9.63
C THR A 369 12.11 -4.43 -9.83
N PRO A 370 13.29 -3.80 -9.82
CA PRO A 370 13.40 -2.34 -9.99
C PRO A 370 12.70 -1.77 -11.22
N SER A 371 12.61 -2.54 -12.32
CA SER A 371 11.99 -2.12 -13.58
C SER A 371 10.65 -2.78 -13.87
N GLU A 372 10.28 -3.84 -13.14
CA GLU A 372 9.10 -4.63 -13.46
C GLU A 372 8.23 -4.88 -12.24
N ARG A 373 6.93 -4.63 -12.41
CA ARG A 373 5.86 -5.04 -11.50
C ARG A 373 4.93 -5.96 -12.26
N LEU A 374 4.83 -7.21 -11.82
CA LEU A 374 3.95 -8.20 -12.43
C LEU A 374 3.04 -8.84 -11.38
N LEU A 375 1.78 -9.06 -11.78
CA LEU A 375 0.80 -9.83 -11.04
C LEU A 375 0.49 -11.11 -11.79
N VAL A 376 0.37 -12.22 -11.07
CA VAL A 376 0.12 -13.55 -11.61
C VAL A 376 -1.26 -13.99 -11.16
N TYR A 377 -2.16 -14.18 -12.11
CA TYR A 377 -3.53 -14.65 -11.88
C TYR A 377 -3.73 -16.06 -12.46
N PRO A 378 -4.70 -16.83 -11.94
CA PRO A 378 -5.23 -17.98 -12.64
C PRO A 378 -5.64 -17.59 -14.07
N TYR A 379 -5.26 -18.40 -15.07
CA TYR A 379 -5.65 -18.12 -16.44
C TYR A 379 -7.12 -18.46 -16.67
N MET A 380 -7.91 -17.46 -17.05
CA MET A 380 -9.31 -17.64 -17.44
C MET A 380 -9.40 -17.96 -18.94
N SER A 381 -9.73 -19.22 -19.28
CA SER A 381 -9.76 -19.70 -20.68
C SER A 381 -10.77 -18.99 -21.56
N ASN A 382 -11.85 -18.45 -20.96
CA ASN A 382 -12.95 -17.81 -21.67
C ASN A 382 -12.76 -16.28 -21.84
N GLY A 383 -11.63 -15.73 -21.40
CA GLY A 383 -11.35 -14.29 -21.53
C GLY A 383 -12.22 -13.42 -20.62
N SER A 384 -12.18 -12.10 -20.83
CA SER A 384 -13.03 -11.16 -20.10
C SER A 384 -14.42 -11.08 -20.74
N VAL A 385 -15.44 -10.74 -19.96
CA VAL A 385 -16.79 -10.47 -20.46
C VAL A 385 -16.74 -9.41 -21.58
N ALA A 386 -15.93 -8.35 -21.41
CA ALA A 386 -15.71 -7.32 -22.43
C ALA A 386 -15.08 -7.86 -23.74
N SER A 387 -14.28 -8.92 -23.71
CA SER A 387 -13.76 -9.56 -24.92
C SER A 387 -14.81 -10.43 -25.63
N CYS A 388 -15.75 -10.99 -24.86
CA CYS A 388 -16.88 -11.76 -25.37
C CYS A 388 -17.97 -10.84 -25.94
N LEU A 389 -18.11 -9.63 -25.40
CA LEU A 389 -19.03 -8.59 -25.85
C LEU A 389 -18.29 -7.67 -26.84
N ARG A 390 -18.42 -7.90 -28.15
CA ARG A 390 -17.71 -7.16 -29.23
C ARG A 390 -18.06 -5.66 -29.28
N GLY A 391 -17.50 -4.82 -28.39
CA GLY A 391 -17.80 -3.38 -28.33
C GLY A 391 -16.76 -2.51 -27.60
N LYS A 392 -16.84 -1.19 -27.80
CA LYS A 392 -15.99 -0.20 -27.10
C LYS A 392 -16.37 -0.19 -25.61
N SER A 393 -15.40 -0.41 -24.73
CA SER A 393 -15.59 -0.37 -23.28
C SER A 393 -15.59 1.07 -22.76
N SER A 394 -16.58 1.42 -21.92
CA SER A 394 -16.64 2.66 -21.16
C SER A 394 -17.10 2.40 -19.73
N GLU A 395 -17.06 3.41 -18.86
CA GLU A 395 -17.61 3.32 -17.49
C GLU A 395 -19.08 2.87 -17.48
N LYS A 396 -19.81 3.12 -18.57
CA LYS A 396 -21.20 2.70 -18.76
C LYS A 396 -21.33 1.24 -19.21
N THR A 397 -20.28 0.67 -19.79
CA THR A 397 -20.18 -0.78 -20.04
C THR A 397 -19.98 -1.53 -18.73
N ASP A 398 -19.16 -0.99 -17.82
CA ASP A 398 -18.95 -1.56 -16.48
C ASP A 398 -20.23 -1.51 -15.64
N CYS A 399 -20.96 -0.39 -15.69
CA CYS A 399 -22.28 -0.27 -15.07
C CYS A 399 -23.27 -1.32 -15.62
N TYR A 400 -23.31 -1.52 -16.94
CA TYR A 400 -24.14 -2.56 -17.55
C TYR A 400 -23.75 -3.97 -17.07
N GLY A 401 -22.45 -4.28 -17.05
CA GLY A 401 -21.94 -5.55 -16.53
C GLY A 401 -22.28 -5.76 -15.05
N TYR A 402 -22.20 -4.71 -14.23
CA TYR A 402 -22.59 -4.75 -12.83
C TYR A 402 -24.08 -5.05 -12.65
N GLY A 403 -24.95 -4.44 -13.46
CA GLY A 403 -26.39 -4.73 -13.42
C GLY A 403 -26.70 -6.18 -13.80
N VAL A 404 -26.01 -6.74 -14.80
CA VAL A 404 -26.13 -8.17 -15.14
C VAL A 404 -25.63 -9.05 -13.99
N MET A 405 -24.51 -8.72 -13.35
CA MET A 405 -24.00 -9.44 -12.19
C MET A 405 -24.98 -9.43 -11.01
N LEU A 406 -25.69 -8.31 -10.76
CA LEU A 406 -26.74 -8.27 -9.75
C LEU A 406 -27.89 -9.23 -10.09
N LEU A 407 -28.31 -9.31 -11.35
CA LEU A 407 -29.32 -10.29 -11.77
C LEU A 407 -28.83 -11.73 -11.56
N GLU A 408 -27.56 -12.02 -11.85
CA GLU A 408 -26.98 -13.34 -11.55
C GLU A 408 -26.97 -13.64 -10.05
N LEU A 409 -26.70 -12.64 -9.21
CA LEU A 409 -26.70 -12.78 -7.76
C LEU A 409 -28.11 -13.02 -7.19
N ILE A 410 -29.11 -12.29 -7.70
CA ILE A 410 -30.51 -12.42 -7.27
C ILE A 410 -31.09 -13.77 -7.68
N THR A 411 -30.75 -14.22 -8.89
CA THR A 411 -31.36 -15.41 -9.50
C THR A 411 -30.60 -16.70 -9.21
N GLY A 412 -29.34 -16.62 -8.77
CA GLY A 412 -28.45 -17.78 -8.66
C GLY A 412 -28.03 -18.37 -10.02
N GLN A 413 -28.44 -17.75 -11.13
CA GLN A 413 -28.25 -18.27 -12.48
C GLN A 413 -27.28 -17.41 -13.28
N ARG A 414 -26.57 -18.03 -14.24
CA ARG A 414 -25.69 -17.29 -15.15
C ARG A 414 -26.52 -16.49 -16.15
N ALA A 415 -26.02 -15.33 -16.57
CA ALA A 415 -26.68 -14.46 -17.55
C ALA A 415 -27.01 -15.17 -18.88
N VAL A 416 -26.19 -16.14 -19.27
CA VAL A 416 -26.42 -16.98 -20.47
C VAL A 416 -27.60 -17.93 -20.29
N ASP A 417 -27.80 -18.45 -19.08
CA ASP A 417 -28.89 -19.38 -18.76
C ASP A 417 -30.20 -18.58 -18.55
N LEU A 418 -30.12 -17.39 -17.96
CA LEU A 418 -31.21 -16.41 -17.89
C LEU A 418 -31.72 -15.97 -19.27
N ALA A 419 -30.83 -15.73 -20.22
CA ALA A 419 -31.21 -15.40 -21.59
C ALA A 419 -31.95 -16.56 -22.30
N ARG A 420 -31.70 -17.82 -21.91
CA ARG A 420 -32.41 -18.98 -22.45
C ARG A 420 -33.83 -19.11 -21.89
N LEU A 421 -33.99 -18.91 -20.58
CA LEU A 421 -35.32 -18.84 -19.92
C LEU A 421 -36.21 -17.73 -20.48
N ALA A 422 -35.61 -16.60 -20.86
CA ALA A 422 -36.31 -15.50 -21.50
C ALA A 422 -36.68 -15.81 -22.97
N ASN A 423 -35.78 -16.49 -23.70
CA ASN A 423 -36.01 -16.92 -25.08
C ASN A 423 -37.12 -17.97 -25.22
N ASP A 424 -37.35 -18.84 -24.23
CA ASP A 424 -38.47 -19.79 -24.25
C ASP A 424 -39.85 -19.09 -24.26
N ASN A 425 -39.88 -17.79 -23.91
CA ASN A 425 -41.06 -16.93 -23.95
C ASN A 425 -41.02 -15.86 -25.07
N ASP A 426 -40.06 -15.89 -26.00
CA ASP A 426 -39.82 -14.86 -27.03
C ASP A 426 -39.61 -13.44 -26.48
N VAL A 427 -39.12 -13.30 -25.24
CA VAL A 427 -38.90 -12.01 -24.57
C VAL A 427 -37.42 -11.83 -24.24
N MET A 428 -36.86 -10.64 -24.48
CA MET A 428 -35.49 -10.32 -24.08
C MET A 428 -35.36 -10.39 -22.54
N LEU A 429 -34.26 -10.94 -22.01
CA LEU A 429 -34.05 -11.13 -20.55
C LEU A 429 -34.49 -9.93 -19.70
N LEU A 430 -34.07 -8.73 -20.08
CA LEU A 430 -34.41 -7.52 -19.34
C LEU A 430 -35.91 -7.18 -19.38
N GLU A 431 -36.59 -7.48 -20.49
CA GLU A 431 -38.05 -7.32 -20.61
C GLU A 431 -38.79 -8.38 -19.77
N TRP A 432 -38.27 -9.61 -19.70
CA TRP A 432 -38.85 -10.65 -18.84
C TRP A 432 -38.75 -10.28 -17.34
N VAL A 433 -37.61 -9.77 -16.90
CA VAL A 433 -37.41 -9.29 -15.52
C VAL A 433 -38.36 -8.11 -15.21
N LYS A 434 -38.54 -7.16 -16.13
CA LYS A 434 -39.49 -6.05 -15.97
C LYS A 434 -40.93 -6.54 -15.80
N VAL A 435 -41.35 -7.54 -16.58
CA VAL A 435 -42.69 -8.14 -16.49
C VAL A 435 -42.88 -8.81 -15.13
N LEU A 436 -41.91 -9.57 -14.64
CA LEU A 436 -41.99 -10.23 -13.34
C LEU A 436 -42.04 -9.24 -12.17
N LEU A 437 -41.28 -8.15 -12.26
CA LEU A 437 -41.32 -7.06 -11.29
C LEU A 437 -42.71 -6.40 -11.27
N LYS A 438 -43.28 -6.10 -12.44
CA LYS A 438 -44.63 -5.53 -12.58
C LYS A 438 -45.72 -6.43 -12.03
N ASP A 439 -45.61 -7.74 -12.28
CA ASP A 439 -46.56 -8.75 -11.81
C ASP A 439 -46.39 -9.11 -10.33
N LYS A 440 -45.40 -8.54 -9.63
CA LYS A 440 -44.99 -8.89 -8.25
C LYS A 440 -44.69 -10.39 -8.05
N LYS A 441 -44.20 -11.07 -9.09
CA LYS A 441 -43.85 -12.50 -9.08
C LYS A 441 -42.35 -12.70 -8.83
N LEU A 442 -41.82 -12.03 -7.81
CA LEU A 442 -40.39 -12.06 -7.49
C LEU A 442 -39.91 -13.45 -7.09
N GLU A 443 -40.78 -14.27 -6.50
CA GLU A 443 -40.49 -15.66 -6.10
C GLU A 443 -40.04 -16.56 -7.25
N LEU A 444 -40.40 -16.23 -8.50
CA LEU A 444 -39.97 -16.96 -9.69
C LEU A 444 -38.57 -16.55 -10.18
N LEU A 445 -38.09 -15.40 -9.72
CA LEU A 445 -36.81 -14.81 -10.11
C LEU A 445 -35.73 -15.07 -9.06
N VAL A 446 -36.09 -15.06 -7.77
CA VAL A 446 -35.13 -15.21 -6.66
C VAL A 446 -34.58 -16.63 -6.61
N ASP A 447 -33.29 -16.74 -6.32
CA ASP A 447 -32.58 -18.00 -6.16
C ASP A 447 -33.33 -18.96 -5.21
N ALA A 448 -33.69 -20.13 -5.73
CA ALA A 448 -34.42 -21.15 -5.00
C ALA A 448 -33.64 -21.64 -3.75
N ASP A 449 -32.31 -21.55 -3.76
CA ASP A 449 -31.46 -21.94 -2.64
C ASP A 449 -31.60 -21.00 -1.43
N LEU A 450 -32.15 -19.79 -1.61
CA LEU A 450 -32.44 -18.87 -0.51
C LEU A 450 -33.64 -19.31 0.33
N GLN A 451 -34.48 -20.24 -0.15
CA GLN A 451 -35.59 -20.85 0.60
C GLN A 451 -36.52 -19.85 1.33
N GLY A 452 -36.73 -18.66 0.75
CA GLY A 452 -37.55 -17.61 1.37
C GLY A 452 -36.85 -16.80 2.48
N ASN A 453 -35.56 -17.02 2.72
CA ASN A 453 -34.75 -16.26 3.68
C ASN A 453 -34.27 -14.92 3.08
N TYR A 454 -35.22 -14.08 2.69
CA TYR A 454 -34.95 -12.75 2.15
C TYR A 454 -36.13 -11.81 2.40
N VAL A 455 -35.87 -10.51 2.35
CA VAL A 455 -36.91 -9.48 2.45
C VAL A 455 -37.32 -9.06 1.05
N ASN A 456 -38.61 -9.20 0.72
CA ASN A 456 -39.13 -8.89 -0.63
C ASN A 456 -38.80 -7.46 -1.08
N GLU A 457 -38.91 -6.48 -0.18
CA GLU A 457 -38.61 -5.08 -0.47
C GLU A 457 -37.14 -4.88 -0.86
N GLN A 458 -36.20 -5.53 -0.16
CA GLN A 458 -34.76 -5.41 -0.46
C GLN A 458 -34.40 -6.06 -1.80
N VAL A 459 -35.02 -7.20 -2.11
CA VAL A 459 -34.86 -7.86 -3.42
C VAL A 459 -35.42 -6.97 -4.52
N GLU A 460 -36.58 -6.35 -4.30
CA GLU A 460 -37.20 -5.42 -5.25
C GLU A 460 -36.27 -4.24 -5.55
N GLU A 461 -35.73 -3.58 -4.52
CA GLU A 461 -34.76 -2.49 -4.65
C GLU A 461 -33.52 -2.92 -5.44
N LEU A 462 -32.99 -4.12 -5.17
CA LEU A 462 -31.81 -4.63 -5.87
C LEU A 462 -32.09 -4.91 -7.35
N ILE A 463 -33.29 -5.40 -7.69
CA ILE A 463 -33.75 -5.58 -9.07
C ILE A 463 -33.90 -4.22 -9.77
N GLN A 464 -34.46 -3.21 -9.08
CA GLN A 464 -34.58 -1.86 -9.63
C GLN A 464 -33.21 -1.28 -10.00
N VAL A 465 -32.22 -1.41 -9.10
CA VAL A 465 -30.83 -0.99 -9.36
C VAL A 465 -30.25 -1.74 -10.56
N ALA A 466 -30.46 -3.06 -10.65
CA ALA A 466 -30.00 -3.87 -11.77
C ALA A 466 -30.62 -3.41 -13.11
N LEU A 467 -31.92 -3.13 -13.14
CA LEU A 467 -32.61 -2.61 -14.32
C LEU A 467 -32.11 -1.22 -14.71
N LEU A 468 -31.91 -0.30 -13.77
CA LEU A 468 -31.31 1.02 -14.04
C LEU A 468 -29.88 0.90 -14.60
N CYS A 469 -29.10 -0.07 -14.15
CA CYS A 469 -27.74 -0.31 -14.64
C CYS A 469 -27.72 -0.91 -16.06
N THR A 470 -28.74 -1.67 -16.43
CA THR A 470 -28.81 -2.43 -17.70
C THR A 470 -29.58 -1.72 -18.82
N GLN A 471 -29.83 -0.40 -18.69
CA GLN A 471 -30.53 0.37 -19.73
C GLN A 471 -29.85 0.26 -21.10
N ASN A 472 -30.65 0.27 -22.17
CA ASN A 472 -30.14 0.16 -23.53
C ASN A 472 -29.24 1.36 -23.89
N SER A 473 -29.62 2.57 -23.46
CA SER A 473 -28.84 3.78 -23.66
C SER A 473 -27.74 3.94 -22.60
N PRO A 474 -26.45 4.08 -22.99
CA PRO A 474 -25.36 4.31 -22.03
C PRO A 474 -25.49 5.61 -21.22
N THR A 475 -26.18 6.64 -21.75
CA THR A 475 -26.35 7.93 -21.08
C THR A 475 -27.33 7.87 -19.92
N GLU A 476 -28.31 6.98 -19.99
CA GLU A 476 -29.35 6.78 -18.97
C GLU A 476 -28.87 5.92 -17.80
N ARG A 477 -27.89 5.05 -18.05
CA ARG A 477 -27.28 4.22 -16.98
C ARG A 477 -26.70 5.13 -15.90
N PRO A 478 -26.84 4.81 -14.61
CA PRO A 478 -26.24 5.59 -13.53
C PRO A 478 -24.71 5.57 -13.57
N LYS A 479 -24.09 6.53 -12.87
CA LYS A 479 -22.66 6.38 -12.51
C LYS A 479 -22.54 5.38 -11.36
N MET A 480 -21.42 4.67 -11.25
CA MET A 480 -21.21 3.73 -10.13
C MET A 480 -21.29 4.40 -8.76
N THR A 481 -20.91 5.68 -8.64
CA THR A 481 -21.10 6.47 -7.42
C THR A 481 -22.58 6.67 -7.06
N GLU A 482 -23.45 6.80 -8.06
CA GLU A 482 -24.90 6.90 -7.86
C GLU A 482 -25.49 5.54 -7.50
N VAL A 483 -24.97 4.45 -8.09
CA VAL A 483 -25.34 3.08 -7.71
C VAL A 483 -25.05 2.81 -6.24
N VAL A 484 -23.87 3.21 -5.74
CA VAL A 484 -23.53 3.09 -4.31
C VAL A 484 -24.53 3.86 -3.45
N ARG A 485 -24.83 5.13 -3.80
CA ARG A 485 -25.82 5.93 -3.06
C ARG A 485 -27.21 5.28 -3.02
N MET A 486 -27.66 4.69 -4.13
CA MET A 486 -28.93 3.97 -4.19
C MET A 486 -28.94 2.75 -3.27
N LEU A 487 -27.85 1.99 -3.23
CA LEU A 487 -27.69 0.82 -2.34
C LEU A 487 -27.56 1.21 -0.86
N GLU A 488 -27.05 2.41 -0.55
CA GLU A 488 -27.04 2.98 0.80
C GLU A 488 -28.42 3.52 1.23
N GLY A 489 -29.45 3.38 0.38
CA GLY A 489 -30.83 3.79 0.66
C GLY A 489 -31.18 5.21 0.23
N ASN A 490 -30.34 5.88 -0.57
CA ASN A 490 -30.54 7.27 -0.99
C ASN A 490 -30.84 7.40 -2.50
N GLY A 491 -31.98 7.99 -2.86
CA GLY A 491 -32.22 8.45 -4.23
C GLY A 491 -32.73 7.39 -5.22
N LEU A 492 -32.99 6.16 -4.75
CA LEU A 492 -33.48 5.07 -5.61
C LEU A 492 -34.93 5.29 -6.02
N ALA A 493 -35.80 5.63 -5.07
CA ALA A 493 -37.23 5.80 -5.32
C ALA A 493 -37.51 6.93 -6.32
N GLU A 494 -36.85 8.09 -6.18
CA GLU A 494 -37.02 9.22 -7.09
C GLU A 494 -36.59 8.86 -8.51
N ARG A 495 -35.42 8.22 -8.63
CA ARG A 495 -34.86 7.84 -9.93
C ARG A 495 -35.66 6.72 -10.61
N TRP A 496 -36.22 5.81 -9.82
CA TRP A 496 -37.06 4.74 -10.31
C TRP A 496 -38.40 5.26 -10.84
N GLU A 497 -39.00 6.24 -10.16
CA GLU A 497 -40.23 6.88 -10.64
C GLU A 497 -40.00 7.71 -11.92
N GLU A 498 -38.89 8.45 -12.01
CA GLU A 498 -38.49 9.15 -13.25
C GLU A 498 -38.41 8.18 -14.44
N TRP A 499 -37.76 7.03 -14.23
CA TRP A 499 -37.62 6.01 -15.27
C TRP A 499 -38.96 5.35 -15.65
N ARG A 500 -39.83 5.09 -14.66
CA ARG A 500 -41.16 4.52 -14.91
C ARG A 500 -42.01 5.44 -15.80
N GLU A 501 -42.03 6.74 -15.51
CA GLU A 501 -42.81 7.72 -16.28
C GLU A 501 -42.30 7.85 -17.74
N GLU A 502 -40.99 7.73 -17.98
CA GLU A 502 -40.41 7.70 -19.33
C GLU A 502 -40.83 6.44 -20.12
N ILE A 503 -40.80 5.26 -19.51
CA ILE A 503 -41.20 4.01 -20.18
C ILE A 503 -42.69 4.00 -20.56
N PHE A 504 -43.58 4.43 -19.65
CA PHE A 504 -45.02 4.51 -19.96
C PHE A 504 -45.32 5.54 -21.06
N SER A 505 -44.49 6.58 -21.18
CA SER A 505 -44.59 7.56 -22.27
C SER A 505 -44.14 6.98 -23.62
N GLN A 506 -43.13 6.09 -23.65
CA GLN A 506 -42.64 5.44 -24.87
C GLN A 506 -43.58 4.35 -25.41
N GLU A 507 -44.25 3.58 -24.55
CA GLU A 507 -45.24 2.56 -24.98
C GLU A 507 -46.48 3.18 -25.66
N PHE A 508 -46.86 4.39 -25.26
CA PHE A 508 -47.98 5.13 -25.87
C PHE A 508 -47.65 5.68 -27.27
N ILE A 509 -46.37 5.91 -27.58
CA ILE A 509 -45.92 6.40 -28.89
C ILE A 509 -45.74 5.24 -29.88
N ASN A 510 -45.29 4.07 -29.42
CA ASN A 510 -45.04 2.92 -30.30
C ASN A 510 -46.32 2.21 -30.79
N THR A 511 -47.48 2.48 -30.19
CA THR A 511 -48.78 2.00 -30.68
C THR A 511 -49.35 2.84 -31.83
N HIS A 512 -48.68 3.91 -32.28
CA HIS A 512 -49.14 4.79 -33.37
C HIS A 512 -48.24 4.83 -34.62
N ASN A 513 -47.12 4.11 -34.66
CA ASN A 513 -46.22 4.10 -35.82
C ASN A 513 -45.85 2.69 -36.30
N ALA A 514 -46.84 1.80 -36.37
CA ALA A 514 -46.72 0.51 -37.02
C ALA A 514 -46.96 0.61 -38.55
N ASP A 515 -46.30 1.55 -39.23
CA ASP A 515 -46.25 1.59 -40.69
C ASP A 515 -45.21 2.61 -41.14
N THR A 516 -43.93 2.22 -41.24
CA THR A 516 -43.05 2.67 -42.34
C THR A 516 -41.68 2.00 -42.30
N ASN A 517 -41.26 1.60 -43.49
CA ASN A 517 -40.06 0.85 -43.86
C ASN A 517 -38.75 1.20 -43.12
N TRP A 518 -38.06 0.13 -42.72
CA TRP A 518 -36.69 0.14 -42.21
C TRP A 518 -35.69 0.48 -43.32
N ILE A 519 -35.16 1.70 -43.31
CA ILE A 519 -33.87 2.02 -43.94
C ILE A 519 -32.92 2.37 -42.81
N ILE A 520 -31.85 1.59 -42.66
CA ILE A 520 -30.70 1.91 -41.80
C ILE A 520 -29.88 3.01 -42.48
N PRO A 521 -29.66 4.18 -41.88
CA PRO A 521 -28.54 5.02 -42.22
C PRO A 521 -27.46 4.85 -41.14
N ASP A 522 -26.41 4.18 -41.55
CA ASP A 522 -25.07 4.25 -41.00
C ASP A 522 -24.78 5.68 -40.48
N SER A 523 -24.66 5.84 -39.17
CA SER A 523 -24.31 7.13 -38.56
C SER A 523 -23.18 6.91 -37.57
N THR A 524 -21.98 6.85 -38.15
CA THR A 524 -20.71 7.19 -37.53
C THR A 524 -20.83 8.53 -36.79
N CYS A 525 -21.16 8.50 -35.50
CA CYS A 525 -20.92 9.63 -34.62
C CYS A 525 -19.43 9.66 -34.26
N LYS A 526 -18.75 10.65 -34.82
CA LYS A 526 -17.43 11.13 -34.41
C LYS A 526 -17.54 11.63 -32.96
N ILE A 527 -17.30 10.73 -32.01
CA ILE A 527 -17.11 11.10 -30.60
C ILE A 527 -15.64 11.52 -30.45
N TYR A 528 -15.42 12.75 -30.00
CA TYR A 528 -14.09 13.23 -29.62
C TYR A 528 -13.55 12.40 -28.45
N PRO A 529 -12.23 12.17 -28.37
CA PRO A 529 -11.65 11.38 -27.30
C PRO A 529 -11.83 12.11 -25.96
N ASP A 530 -12.85 11.74 -25.19
CA ASP A 530 -12.93 12.09 -23.78
C ASP A 530 -11.86 11.30 -23.01
N GLU A 531 -11.15 12.03 -22.15
CA GLU A 531 -10.05 11.54 -21.33
C GLU A 531 -10.43 10.26 -20.59
N LEU A 532 -9.58 9.25 -20.76
CA LEU A 532 -9.60 8.02 -19.98
C LEU A 532 -9.60 8.38 -18.49
N SER A 533 -10.53 7.77 -17.75
CA SER A 533 -10.65 7.91 -16.30
C SER A 533 -9.28 7.81 -15.65
N GLY A 534 -8.86 8.89 -15.00
CA GLY A 534 -7.74 8.87 -14.07
C GLY A 534 -8.04 7.93 -12.88
N PRO A 535 -7.01 7.65 -12.06
CA PRO A 535 -7.06 6.59 -11.07
C PRO A 535 -8.17 6.84 -10.03
N ARG A 536 -9.05 5.84 -9.86
CA ARG A 536 -9.95 5.66 -8.72
C ARG A 536 -9.21 4.97 -7.59
#